data_AF-A0A2E6H9K9-F1
#
_entry.id   AF-A0A2E6H9K9-F1
#
_cell.length_a   1.000
_cell.length_b   1.000
_cell.length_c   1.000
_cell.angle_alpha   90.00
_cell.angle_beta   90.00
_cell.angle_gamma   90.00
#
_symmetry.space_group_name_H-M   'P 1'
#
loop_
_entity.id
_entity.type
_entity.pdbx_description
1 polymer ?
#
loop_
_entity_poly.entity_id
_entity_poly.type
_entity_poly.pdbx_seq_one_letter_code
_entity_poly.pdbx_strand_id
1 'polypeptide(L)'
;MKLLLDTNKIIIILLLMGLSSCGQTFNSNSNDANLTAFVACSEAGTAAGDRYCAAEAIIRNRCTGCHAPPGYHEAWSSYKNDAAWKASGLVVAGSVAASKMITRLKNQGGNMPADAPQISDAEYQTLVEWVQQMP
;
A
#
# COMPACT_ATOMS: atom_id res chain seq x y z
N MET A 1 40.65 19.40 44.58
CA MET A 1 39.87 18.17 44.38
C MET A 1 39.93 17.81 42.90
N LYS A 2 40.81 16.88 42.50
CA LYS A 2 41.04 16.51 41.10
C LYS A 2 40.15 15.29 40.81
N LEU A 3 39.07 15.46 40.05
CA LEU A 3 38.27 14.33 39.57
C LEU A 3 39.12 13.58 38.53
N LEU A 4 39.68 12.44 38.92
CA LEU A 4 40.23 11.46 38.00
C LEU A 4 39.04 10.69 37.42
N LEU A 5 38.59 11.06 36.21
CA LEU A 5 37.75 10.17 35.41
C LEU A 5 38.67 9.07 34.87
N ASP A 6 38.57 7.88 35.45
CA ASP A 6 39.28 6.69 34.98
C ASP A 6 38.97 6.47 33.49
N THR A 7 40.00 6.23 32.68
CA THR A 7 39.91 6.06 31.22
C THR A 7 38.87 5.00 30.81
N ASN A 8 38.65 3.98 31.66
CA ASN A 8 37.61 2.97 31.47
C ASN A 8 36.18 3.53 31.57
N LYS A 9 35.94 4.55 32.40
CA LYS A 9 34.61 5.19 32.52
C LYS A 9 34.30 6.06 31.30
N ILE A 10 35.31 6.70 30.72
CA ILE A 10 35.19 7.49 29.48
C ILE A 10 34.86 6.58 28.29
N ILE A 11 35.51 5.41 28.20
CA ILE A 11 35.25 4.42 27.14
C ILE A 11 33.83 3.86 27.24
N ILE A 12 33.33 3.57 28.44
CA ILE A 12 31.95 3.05 28.64
C ILE A 12 30.90 4.09 28.24
N ILE A 13 31.12 5.37 28.55
CA ILE A 13 30.20 6.47 28.17
C ILE A 13 30.19 6.67 26.65
N LEU A 14 31.35 6.60 25.99
CA LEU A 14 31.46 6.67 24.53
C LEU A 14 30.83 5.46 23.82
N LEU A 15 30.90 4.27 24.42
CA LEU A 15 30.27 3.06 23.89
C LEU A 15 28.73 3.11 24.00
N LEU A 16 28.20 3.69 25.08
CA LEU A 16 26.76 3.87 25.30
C LEU A 16 26.14 4.93 24.38
N MET A 17 26.91 5.96 24.00
CA MET A 17 26.46 6.97 23.01
C MET A 17 26.50 6.47 21.56
N GLY A 18 27.18 5.36 21.27
CA GLY A 18 27.21 4.74 19.93
C GLY A 18 26.02 3.86 19.59
N LEU A 19 25.24 3.44 20.60
CA LEU A 19 24.11 2.51 20.45
C LEU A 19 22.73 3.20 20.35
N SER A 20 22.67 4.52 20.53
CA SER A 20 21.42 5.30 20.41
C SER A 20 21.18 5.90 19.03
N SER A 21 22.03 5.60 18.03
CA SER A 21 21.72 5.90 16.62
C SER A 21 20.77 4.83 16.06
N CYS A 22 19.57 4.77 16.61
CA CYS A 22 18.42 4.32 15.83
C CYS A 22 18.28 5.33 14.69
N GLY A 23 18.74 4.96 13.49
CA GLY A 23 18.63 5.73 12.26
C GLY A 23 17.17 5.91 11.82
N GLN A 24 16.38 6.63 12.61
CA GLN A 24 15.14 7.22 12.15
C GLN A 24 15.54 8.50 11.41
N THR A 25 15.80 8.35 10.11
CA THR A 25 15.82 9.50 9.21
C THR A 25 14.41 10.06 9.19
N PHE A 26 14.16 11.16 9.92
CA PHE A 26 12.94 11.93 9.74
C PHE A 26 13.05 12.70 8.43
N ASN A 27 12.83 12.03 7.30
CA ASN A 27 12.54 12.71 6.04
C ASN A 27 11.05 13.08 6.04
N SER A 28 10.70 14.17 6.74
CA SER A 28 9.33 14.70 6.70
C SER A 28 9.02 15.22 5.29
N ASN A 29 8.52 14.33 4.44
CA ASN A 29 7.85 14.70 3.21
C ASN A 29 6.34 14.60 3.48
N SER A 30 5.58 15.65 3.19
CA SER A 30 4.11 15.66 3.32
C SER A 30 3.40 14.61 2.45
N ASN A 31 4.14 13.77 1.73
CA ASN A 31 3.69 12.65 0.93
C ASN A 31 3.67 11.31 1.72
N ASP A 32 4.18 11.28 2.95
CA ASP A 32 4.29 10.04 3.73
C ASP A 32 2.95 9.53 4.30
N ALA A 33 1.86 10.29 4.10
CA ALA A 33 0.51 9.82 4.40
C ALA A 33 0.11 8.59 3.54
N ASN A 34 0.67 8.45 2.33
CA ASN A 34 0.54 7.23 1.53
C ASN A 34 1.53 6.14 1.96
N LEU A 35 2.64 6.49 2.62
CA LEU A 35 3.62 5.54 3.12
C LEU A 35 3.05 4.73 4.29
N THR A 36 2.22 5.30 5.17
CA THR A 36 1.67 4.55 6.32
C THR A 36 0.73 3.41 5.89
N ALA A 37 -0.04 3.60 4.82
CA ALA A 37 -0.84 2.53 4.20
C ALA A 37 0.04 1.49 3.48
N PHE A 38 1.13 1.95 2.84
CA PHE A 38 2.12 1.08 2.19
C PHE A 38 2.93 0.24 3.21
N VAL A 39 3.27 0.82 4.36
CA VAL A 39 3.99 0.18 5.48
C VAL A 39 3.13 -0.89 6.17
N ALA A 40 1.81 -0.87 6.00
CA ALA A 40 0.90 -1.91 6.50
C ALA A 40 0.64 -3.05 5.51
N CYS A 41 1.08 -2.93 4.25
CA CYS A 41 0.86 -3.94 3.21
C CYS A 41 1.95 -5.02 3.27
N SER A 42 1.54 -6.28 3.46
CA SER A 42 2.46 -7.42 3.62
C SER A 42 3.28 -7.76 2.37
N GLU A 43 2.85 -7.29 1.20
CA GLU A 43 3.47 -7.64 -0.08
C GLU A 43 4.58 -6.65 -0.50
N ALA A 44 4.77 -5.54 0.23
CA ALA A 44 5.75 -4.52 -0.13
C ALA A 44 7.21 -5.04 -0.10
N GLY A 45 8.10 -4.40 -0.86
CA GLY A 45 9.53 -4.71 -0.92
C GLY A 45 10.00 -5.34 -2.23
N THR A 46 9.10 -5.51 -3.20
CA THR A 46 9.43 -5.88 -4.59
C THR A 46 8.63 -5.00 -5.54
N ALA A 47 9.10 -4.78 -6.77
CA ALA A 47 8.38 -3.93 -7.71
C ALA A 47 6.92 -4.40 -7.97
N ALA A 48 6.67 -5.72 -8.00
CA ALA A 48 5.31 -6.26 -8.15
C ALA A 48 4.47 -6.04 -6.89
N GLY A 49 5.04 -6.35 -5.72
CA GLY A 49 4.39 -6.15 -4.44
C GLY A 49 4.07 -4.68 -4.14
N ASP A 50 4.98 -3.77 -4.47
CA ASP A 50 4.80 -2.33 -4.33
C ASP A 50 3.64 -1.82 -5.19
N ARG A 51 3.51 -2.32 -6.44
CA ARG A 51 2.35 -2.02 -7.30
C ARG A 51 1.05 -2.55 -6.70
N TYR A 52 1.05 -3.78 -6.18
CA TYR A 52 -0.10 -4.33 -5.47
C TYR A 52 -0.49 -3.45 -4.28
N CYS A 53 0.46 -3.06 -3.45
CA CYS A 53 0.19 -2.24 -2.27
C CYS A 53 -0.37 -0.86 -2.62
N ALA A 54 0.11 -0.24 -3.70
CA ALA A 54 -0.45 1.01 -4.20
C ALA A 54 -1.90 0.85 -4.68
N ALA A 55 -2.21 -0.23 -5.40
CA ALA A 55 -3.57 -0.56 -5.83
C ALA A 55 -4.49 -0.88 -4.63
N GLU A 56 -4.00 -1.67 -3.68
CA GLU A 56 -4.74 -2.08 -2.49
C GLU A 56 -5.16 -0.88 -1.64
N ALA A 57 -4.29 0.13 -1.47
CA ALA A 57 -4.64 1.37 -0.78
C ALA A 57 -5.87 2.06 -1.41
N ILE A 58 -5.93 2.11 -2.74
CA ILE A 58 -7.07 2.67 -3.47
C ILE A 58 -8.31 1.79 -3.28
N ILE A 59 -8.18 0.48 -3.41
CA ILE A 59 -9.31 -0.46 -3.29
C ILE A 59 -9.94 -0.37 -1.89
N ARG A 60 -9.12 -0.31 -0.83
CA ARG A 60 -9.59 -0.14 0.55
C ARG A 60 -10.28 1.19 0.78
N ASN A 61 -9.75 2.27 0.21
CA ASN A 61 -10.29 3.61 0.44
C ASN A 61 -11.53 3.92 -0.40
N ARG A 62 -11.63 3.34 -1.60
CA ARG A 62 -12.67 3.70 -2.59
C ARG A 62 -13.71 2.62 -2.81
N CYS A 63 -13.38 1.34 -2.63
CA CYS A 63 -14.23 0.24 -3.09
C CYS A 63 -14.88 -0.54 -1.94
N THR A 64 -14.17 -0.77 -0.84
CA THR A 64 -14.66 -1.69 0.21
C THR A 64 -15.88 -1.19 0.97
N GLY A 65 -16.26 0.09 0.88
CA GLY A 65 -17.51 0.58 1.47
C GLY A 65 -18.76 -0.14 0.93
N CYS A 66 -18.74 -0.56 -0.33
CA CYS A 66 -19.81 -1.33 -0.96
C CYS A 66 -19.43 -2.79 -1.25
N HIS A 67 -18.12 -3.08 -1.36
CA HIS A 67 -17.55 -4.39 -1.70
C HIS A 67 -16.92 -5.12 -0.50
N ALA A 68 -17.46 -4.90 0.70
CA ALA A 68 -17.13 -5.66 1.90
C ALA A 68 -18.37 -5.76 2.78
N PRO A 69 -18.55 -6.84 3.55
CA PRO A 69 -19.66 -6.94 4.51
C PRO A 69 -19.69 -5.73 5.45
N PRO A 70 -20.86 -5.11 5.70
CA PRO A 70 -22.22 -5.52 5.32
C PRO A 70 -22.71 -4.99 3.95
N GLY A 71 -21.82 -4.48 3.11
CA GLY A 71 -22.12 -3.92 1.79
C GLY A 71 -22.80 -4.89 0.82
N TYR A 72 -23.30 -4.32 -0.27
CA TYR A 72 -24.23 -4.97 -1.20
C TYR A 72 -23.55 -5.85 -2.27
N HIS A 73 -22.26 -5.63 -2.53
CA HIS A 73 -21.49 -6.38 -3.52
C HIS A 73 -20.35 -7.16 -2.82
N GLU A 74 -19.95 -8.28 -3.40
CA GLU A 74 -19.09 -9.34 -2.82
C GLU A 74 -17.88 -8.89 -1.97
N ALA A 75 -17.40 -9.81 -1.12
CA ALA A 75 -16.37 -9.57 -0.11
C ALA A 75 -14.92 -9.48 -0.66
N TRP A 76 -14.59 -8.36 -1.32
CA TRP A 76 -13.20 -8.03 -1.70
C TRP A 76 -12.31 -7.80 -0.48
N SER A 77 -12.93 -7.60 0.69
CA SER A 77 -12.19 -7.39 1.93
C SER A 77 -11.22 -8.53 2.27
N SER A 78 -11.49 -9.73 1.77
CA SER A 78 -10.70 -10.95 1.97
C SER A 78 -9.51 -11.10 1.03
N TYR A 79 -9.43 -10.36 -0.09
CA TYR A 79 -8.31 -10.44 -1.02
C TYR A 79 -7.13 -9.65 -0.46
N LYS A 80 -5.97 -10.32 -0.34
CA LYS A 80 -4.77 -9.78 0.33
C LYS A 80 -3.50 -9.80 -0.52
N ASN A 81 -3.58 -10.32 -1.75
CA ASN A 81 -2.47 -10.39 -2.69
C ASN A 81 -2.98 -10.63 -4.12
N ASP A 82 -2.07 -10.54 -5.08
CA ASP A 82 -2.33 -10.79 -6.51
C ASP A 82 -2.98 -12.15 -6.76
N ALA A 83 -2.56 -13.19 -6.04
CA ALA A 83 -3.08 -14.55 -6.24
C ALA A 83 -4.57 -14.64 -5.90
N ALA A 84 -5.02 -13.98 -4.82
CA ALA A 84 -6.43 -13.93 -4.45
C ALA A 84 -7.26 -13.18 -5.50
N TRP A 85 -6.75 -12.06 -6.01
CA TRP A 85 -7.42 -11.30 -7.07
C TRP A 85 -7.54 -12.08 -8.38
N LYS A 86 -6.48 -12.80 -8.78
CA LYS A 86 -6.52 -13.70 -9.93
C LYS A 86 -7.51 -14.85 -9.73
N ALA A 87 -7.48 -15.49 -8.57
CA ALA A 87 -8.37 -16.61 -8.25
C ALA A 87 -9.86 -16.22 -8.25
N SER A 88 -10.18 -14.96 -7.93
CA SER A 88 -11.55 -14.43 -8.03
C SER A 88 -12.07 -14.29 -9.46
N GLY A 89 -11.19 -14.25 -10.46
CA GLY A 89 -11.53 -13.98 -11.86
C GLY A 89 -11.94 -12.53 -12.16
N LEU A 90 -11.82 -11.62 -11.18
CA LEU A 90 -12.08 -10.18 -11.38
C LEU A 90 -10.91 -9.47 -12.07
N VAL A 91 -9.70 -10.00 -11.88
CA VAL A 91 -8.45 -9.50 -12.46
C VAL A 91 -7.79 -10.61 -13.27
N VAL A 92 -7.35 -10.27 -14.47
CA VAL A 92 -6.58 -11.12 -15.37
C VAL A 92 -5.20 -10.48 -15.55
N ALA A 93 -4.16 -11.14 -15.05
CA ALA A 93 -2.79 -10.63 -15.12
C ALA A 93 -2.39 -10.25 -16.55
N GLY A 94 -1.79 -9.07 -16.69
CA GLY A 94 -1.35 -8.55 -17.98
C GLY A 94 -2.46 -8.06 -18.91
N SER A 95 -3.74 -8.21 -18.55
CA SER A 95 -4.86 -7.86 -19.42
C SER A 95 -5.91 -6.99 -18.73
N VAL A 96 -5.78 -5.68 -18.93
CA VAL A 96 -6.75 -4.68 -18.49
C VAL A 96 -8.12 -4.93 -19.10
N ALA A 97 -8.17 -5.24 -20.41
CA ALA A 97 -9.42 -5.45 -21.14
C ALA A 97 -10.18 -6.72 -20.68
N ALA A 98 -9.46 -7.76 -20.24
CA ALA A 98 -10.08 -8.97 -19.70
C ALA A 98 -10.41 -8.86 -18.20
N SER A 99 -9.89 -7.84 -17.52
CA SER A 99 -10.09 -7.62 -16.08
C SER A 99 -11.39 -6.87 -15.81
N LYS A 100 -12.43 -7.61 -15.41
CA LYS A 100 -13.76 -7.05 -15.08
C LYS A 100 -13.68 -5.94 -14.04
N MET A 101 -12.78 -6.04 -13.07
CA MET A 101 -12.57 -5.00 -12.05
C MET A 101 -12.25 -3.66 -12.71
N ILE A 102 -11.37 -3.62 -13.72
CA ILE A 102 -10.96 -2.38 -14.38
C ILE A 102 -12.01 -1.89 -15.37
N THR A 103 -12.58 -2.79 -16.18
CA THR A 103 -13.54 -2.38 -17.23
C THR A 103 -14.81 -1.75 -16.66
N ARG A 104 -15.17 -2.06 -15.41
CA ARG A 104 -16.32 -1.47 -14.71
C ARG A 104 -16.05 -0.12 -14.04
N LEU A 105 -14.81 0.38 -14.04
CA LEU A 105 -14.49 1.64 -13.35
C LEU A 105 -15.01 2.86 -14.12
N LYS A 106 -15.02 2.78 -15.45
CA LYS A 106 -15.44 3.86 -16.35
C LYS A 106 -16.34 3.34 -17.47
N ASN A 107 -17.47 4.00 -17.67
CA ASN A 107 -18.38 3.88 -18.81
C ASN A 107 -19.09 2.52 -19.01
N GLN A 108 -18.64 1.41 -18.44
CA GLN A 108 -19.32 0.11 -18.54
C GLN A 108 -20.03 -0.28 -17.24
N GLY A 109 -21.37 -0.32 -17.28
CA GLY A 109 -22.19 -0.67 -16.13
C GLY A 109 -22.29 0.42 -15.07
N GLY A 110 -21.92 1.65 -15.43
CA GLY A 110 -21.81 2.78 -14.52
C GLY A 110 -20.37 3.12 -14.19
N ASN A 111 -20.22 4.21 -13.48
CA ASN A 111 -18.97 4.85 -13.14
C ASN A 111 -18.76 4.58 -11.65
N MET A 112 -17.62 4.00 -11.25
CA MET A 112 -17.40 3.58 -9.86
C MET A 112 -16.55 4.58 -9.06
N PRO A 113 -16.85 4.79 -7.76
CA PRO A 113 -18.02 4.29 -7.04
C PRO A 113 -19.34 4.93 -7.49
N ALA A 114 -20.46 4.21 -7.41
CA ALA A 114 -21.74 4.66 -7.97
C ALA A 114 -22.37 5.85 -7.22
N ASP A 115 -22.33 5.82 -5.89
CA ASP A 115 -22.99 6.81 -5.00
C ASP A 115 -21.98 7.75 -4.31
N ALA A 116 -20.74 7.78 -4.79
CA ALA A 116 -19.68 8.64 -4.28
C ALA A 116 -18.91 9.28 -5.45
N PRO A 117 -18.07 10.29 -5.20
CA PRO A 117 -17.18 10.80 -6.24
C PRO A 117 -16.39 9.66 -6.86
N GLN A 118 -16.39 9.62 -8.19
CA GLN A 118 -15.62 8.64 -8.94
C GLN A 118 -14.14 8.69 -8.58
N ILE A 119 -13.47 7.56 -8.77
CA ILE A 119 -12.01 7.53 -8.72
C ILE A 119 -11.43 8.53 -9.73
N SER A 120 -10.32 9.17 -9.34
CA SER A 120 -9.57 10.07 -10.21
C SER A 120 -8.87 9.32 -11.35
N ASP A 121 -8.43 10.05 -12.37
CA ASP A 121 -7.63 9.47 -13.46
C ASP A 121 -6.31 8.87 -12.96
N ALA A 122 -5.69 9.50 -11.95
CA ALA A 122 -4.47 9.00 -11.35
C ALA A 122 -4.70 7.67 -10.60
N GLU A 123 -5.77 7.58 -9.80
CA GLU A 123 -6.13 6.33 -9.12
C GLU A 123 -6.48 5.21 -10.12
N TYR A 124 -7.22 5.55 -11.19
CA TYR A 124 -7.51 4.62 -12.28
C TYR A 124 -6.21 4.10 -12.92
N GLN A 125 -5.26 4.99 -13.22
CA GLN A 125 -3.99 4.62 -13.83
C GLN A 125 -3.15 3.71 -12.93
N THR A 126 -3.12 3.96 -11.61
CA THR A 126 -2.47 3.07 -10.64
C THR A 126 -3.05 1.65 -10.69
N LEU A 127 -4.38 1.51 -10.76
CA LEU A 127 -5.04 0.21 -10.86
C LEU A 127 -4.74 -0.49 -12.21
N VAL A 128 -4.72 0.28 -13.30
CA VAL A 128 -4.35 -0.21 -14.65
C VAL A 128 -2.92 -0.74 -14.66
N GLU A 129 -1.96 0.01 -14.10
CA GLU A 129 -0.55 -0.36 -14.06
C GLU A 129 -0.31 -1.61 -13.22
N TRP A 130 -0.98 -1.71 -12.07
CA TRP A 130 -0.95 -2.92 -11.26
C TRP A 130 -1.39 -4.15 -12.05
N VAL A 131 -2.56 -4.10 -12.71
CA VAL A 131 -3.08 -5.23 -13.51
C VAL A 131 -2.18 -5.55 -14.70
N GLN A 132 -1.72 -4.52 -15.42
CA GLN A 132 -0.91 -4.70 -16.63
C GLN A 132 0.47 -5.30 -16.34
N GLN A 133 1.06 -5.01 -15.19
CA GLN A 133 2.37 -5.51 -14.77
C GLN A 133 2.28 -6.60 -13.69
N MET A 134 1.09 -7.17 -13.50
CA MET A 134 0.85 -8.26 -12.56
C MET A 134 1.55 -9.55 -13.05
N PRO A 135 2.26 -10.27 -12.17
CA PRO A 135 2.90 -11.54 -12.51
C PRO A 135 1.91 -12.71 -12.69
#